data_AF-A0A9N7YP73-F1
#
_entry.id   AF-A0A9N7YP73-F1
#
_cell.length_a   1.000
_cell.length_b   1.000
_cell.length_c   1.000
_cell.angle_alpha   90.00
_cell.angle_beta   90.00
_cell.angle_gamma   90.00
#
_symmetry.space_group_name_H-M   'P 1'
#
loop_
_entity.id
_entity.type
_entity.pdbx_description
1 polymer ?
#
loop_
_entity_poly.entity_id
_entity_poly.type
_entity_poly.pdbx_seq_one_letter_code
_entity_poly.pdbx_strand_id
1 'polypeptide(L)'
;MGAGGRWQVGVFSIRLHPLSLQVGGVSAAGLEEQNPSAPHDLQYQDFVCSAQCDQWVRPIARSPSTPSQMAAMLTLCLLLCLQPADSSAAAGSRPRSQTGPRLQLSHSELRNSSGVFWTGGVSGGYESMLLDEDHGWLLVGGKDHIYLLRPDRLDLPSRSVYWPAATEHVEHCRLAGKSLETDCANFVRLLQPFNKTHVYACGTGAFQPQCTYLHLGPSTEEPLFMLSHAVESGRGKCPFSPREPFTARLTDGELYAGTSVDFMGANAAIFRTTIQGSSQHYIRTEAYDHNWLNEPEFIASFSIPDTHSPDDDKVYFFFKEKAVEAGQWDKRVYSRVARVCKNDVGGRRSLINRWTTFLKARLVCSVPGPSGVDTHFDELEDIFVLETKDPQNPTIYGVFSTSR
;
A
#
# COMPACT_ATOMS: atom_id res chain seq x y z
N MET A 1 -31.69 -9.97 14.40
CA MET A 1 -30.71 -8.96 14.87
C MET A 1 -29.35 -9.65 14.93
N GLY A 2 -28.64 -9.64 13.79
CA GLY A 2 -27.39 -10.38 13.61
C GLY A 2 -26.23 -9.65 14.26
N ALA A 3 -25.40 -10.39 15.01
CA ALA A 3 -24.19 -9.90 15.65
C ALA A 3 -23.27 -9.21 14.62
N GLY A 4 -22.80 -8.01 14.95
CA GLY A 4 -21.94 -7.19 14.10
C GLY A 4 -20.69 -7.95 13.65
N GLY A 5 -20.50 -7.99 12.32
CA GLY A 5 -19.30 -8.52 11.69
C GLY A 5 -18.06 -7.82 12.24
N ARG A 6 -17.17 -8.61 12.81
CA ARG A 6 -15.92 -8.14 13.41
C ARG A 6 -14.87 -8.17 12.30
N TRP A 7 -14.40 -7.01 11.86
CA TRP A 7 -13.30 -6.87 10.91
C TRP A 7 -12.11 -7.75 11.33
N GLN A 8 -11.65 -8.63 10.44
CA GLN A 8 -10.45 -9.42 10.65
C GLN A 8 -9.34 -8.83 9.77
N VAL A 9 -8.21 -8.52 10.40
CA VAL A 9 -6.98 -8.08 9.71
C VAL A 9 -5.96 -9.19 9.86
N GLY A 10 -5.26 -9.54 8.78
CA GLY A 10 -4.20 -10.53 8.74
C GLY A 10 -2.94 -9.97 8.10
N VAL A 11 -1.78 -10.45 8.57
CA VAL A 11 -0.47 -10.16 7.97
C VAL A 11 0.04 -11.43 7.31
N PHE A 12 0.41 -11.33 6.04
CA PHE A 12 0.82 -12.48 5.22
C PHE A 12 2.18 -12.22 4.58
N SER A 13 2.98 -13.28 4.41
CA SER A 13 4.18 -13.22 3.58
C SER A 13 3.81 -13.56 2.14
N ILE A 14 4.22 -12.72 1.21
CA ILE A 14 4.00 -12.86 -0.22
C ILE A 14 5.32 -13.34 -0.83
N ARG A 15 5.26 -14.46 -1.55
CA ARG A 15 6.37 -14.93 -2.38
C ARG A 15 6.03 -14.68 -3.84
N LEU A 16 6.83 -13.84 -4.48
CA LEU A 16 6.81 -13.69 -5.93
C LEU A 16 7.63 -14.84 -6.50
N HIS A 17 6.97 -15.87 -7.02
CA HIS A 17 7.68 -16.89 -7.78
C HIS A 17 7.96 -16.34 -9.19
N PRO A 18 9.19 -16.52 -9.73
CA PRO A 18 9.39 -16.33 -11.16
C PRO A 18 8.40 -17.24 -11.87
N LEU A 19 7.65 -16.69 -12.83
CA LEU A 19 6.55 -17.37 -13.49
C LEU A 19 7.05 -18.64 -14.20
N SER A 20 7.09 -19.76 -13.51
CA SER A 20 7.07 -21.06 -14.14
C SER A 20 5.64 -21.29 -14.58
N LEU A 21 5.38 -21.32 -15.89
CA LEU A 21 4.13 -21.90 -16.40
C LEU A 21 3.99 -23.30 -15.80
N GLN A 22 3.09 -23.47 -14.82
CA GLN A 22 2.60 -24.80 -14.47
C GLN A 22 1.43 -25.10 -15.40
N VAL A 23 1.76 -25.52 -16.62
CA VAL A 23 0.86 -26.41 -17.36
C VAL A 23 1.04 -27.78 -16.73
N GLY A 24 -0.06 -28.40 -16.31
CA GLY A 24 -0.08 -29.64 -15.54
C GLY A 24 1.07 -30.61 -15.89
N GLY A 25 2.02 -30.75 -14.98
CA GLY A 25 2.93 -31.89 -14.92
C GLY A 25 3.94 -32.08 -16.05
N VAL A 26 4.31 -31.07 -16.85
CA VAL A 26 5.42 -31.22 -17.81
C VAL A 26 6.32 -29.98 -17.82
N SER A 27 7.62 -30.20 -17.55
CA SER A 27 8.66 -29.17 -17.67
C SER A 27 8.77 -28.68 -19.12
N ALA A 28 8.71 -27.36 -19.32
CA ALA A 28 8.87 -26.72 -20.62
C ALA A 28 10.34 -26.82 -21.10
N ALA A 29 10.70 -27.97 -21.63
CA ALA A 29 11.83 -28.15 -22.52
C ALA A 29 11.34 -29.02 -23.69
N GLY A 30 10.83 -28.37 -24.73
CA GLY A 30 10.43 -29.01 -25.99
C GLY A 30 8.93 -28.96 -26.27
N LEU A 31 8.44 -27.81 -26.72
CA LEU A 31 7.24 -27.71 -27.57
C LEU A 31 7.43 -26.49 -28.48
N GLU A 32 8.27 -26.66 -29.50
CA GLU A 32 8.19 -25.89 -30.73
C GLU A 32 7.45 -26.78 -31.73
N GLU A 33 6.53 -26.17 -32.50
CA GLU A 33 5.60 -26.74 -33.49
C GLU A 33 4.16 -27.11 -33.06
N GLN A 34 3.23 -26.51 -33.82
CA GLN A 34 1.83 -26.87 -34.08
C GLN A 34 0.76 -26.33 -33.10
N ASN A 35 0.15 -25.18 -33.44
CA ASN A 35 -1.24 -25.05 -33.94
C ASN A 35 -1.76 -23.58 -33.81
N PRO A 36 -2.13 -22.86 -34.90
CA PRO A 36 -2.46 -21.42 -34.85
C PRO A 36 -3.97 -21.11 -34.66
N SER A 37 -4.69 -21.91 -33.88
CA SER A 37 -6.13 -21.71 -33.65
C SER A 37 -6.60 -22.25 -32.30
N ALA A 38 -6.25 -21.53 -31.23
CA ALA A 38 -6.93 -21.64 -29.94
C ALA A 38 -7.28 -20.23 -29.42
N PRO A 39 -8.48 -20.02 -28.86
CA PRO A 39 -8.92 -18.70 -28.39
C PRO A 39 -8.09 -18.25 -27.18
N HIS A 40 -7.98 -16.93 -27.02
CA HIS A 40 -7.28 -16.25 -25.92
C HIS A 40 -7.87 -16.58 -24.55
N ASP A 41 -7.47 -17.71 -23.96
CA ASP A 41 -7.50 -17.89 -22.51
C ASP A 41 -6.15 -17.42 -21.96
N LEU A 42 -6.08 -16.14 -21.59
CA LEU A 42 -5.00 -15.64 -20.73
C LEU A 42 -5.07 -16.44 -19.43
N GLN A 43 -4.14 -17.38 -19.26
CA GLN A 43 -3.97 -18.15 -18.03
C GLN A 43 -3.84 -17.17 -16.85
N TYR A 44 -4.87 -17.09 -16.02
CA TYR A 44 -4.80 -16.45 -14.72
C TYR A 44 -3.76 -17.22 -13.89
N GLN A 45 -2.57 -16.64 -13.73
CA GLN A 45 -1.61 -17.13 -12.75
C GLN A 45 -1.95 -16.49 -11.41
N ASP A 46 -2.27 -17.32 -10.42
CA ASP A 46 -2.52 -16.89 -9.05
C ASP A 46 -1.22 -17.01 -8.24
N PHE A 47 -0.89 -15.98 -7.47
CA PHE A 47 0.14 -16.07 -6.43
C PHE A 47 -0.53 -16.40 -5.10
N VAL A 48 -0.19 -17.55 -4.55
CA VAL A 48 -0.66 -17.98 -3.23
C VAL A 48 0.21 -17.32 -2.16
N CYS A 49 -0.41 -16.54 -1.27
CA CYS A 49 0.28 -15.99 -0.12
C CYS A 49 0.58 -17.10 0.88
N SER A 50 1.79 -17.12 1.44
CA SER A 50 2.06 -17.95 2.62
C SER A 50 1.70 -17.15 3.87
N ALA A 51 0.70 -17.59 4.62
CA ALA A 51 0.46 -17.05 5.95
C ALA A 51 1.65 -17.39 6.84
N GLN A 52 2.42 -16.38 7.25
CA GLN A 52 3.38 -16.56 8.33
C GLN A 52 2.60 -16.46 9.65
N CYS A 53 1.93 -17.56 10.00
CA CYS A 53 1.18 -17.69 11.23
C CYS A 53 2.13 -17.77 12.44
N ASP A 54 2.56 -16.62 12.96
CA ASP A 54 3.07 -16.55 14.33
C ASP A 54 2.29 -15.57 15.23
N GLN A 55 1.30 -14.83 14.73
CA GLN A 55 0.42 -14.06 15.62
C GLN A 55 -0.94 -13.78 14.98
N TRP A 56 -1.92 -14.60 15.34
CA TRP A 56 -3.33 -14.25 15.19
C TRP A 56 -3.67 -13.12 16.15
N VAL A 57 -3.66 -11.87 15.68
CA VAL A 57 -4.26 -10.77 16.44
C VAL A 57 -5.78 -10.88 16.32
N ARG A 58 -6.40 -11.72 17.15
CA ARG A 58 -7.85 -11.67 17.34
C ARG A 58 -8.22 -10.28 17.90
N PRO A 59 -9.32 -9.66 17.45
CA PRO A 59 -9.69 -8.33 17.89
C PRO A 59 -9.92 -8.26 19.41
N ILE A 60 -9.38 -7.20 20.00
CA ILE A 60 -9.56 -6.78 21.40
C ILE A 60 -11.07 -6.70 21.69
N ALA A 61 -11.55 -7.48 22.65
CA ALA A 61 -12.89 -7.27 23.21
C ALA A 61 -12.82 -6.07 24.16
N ARG A 62 -13.61 -5.02 23.92
CA ARG A 62 -13.91 -4.07 24.98
C ARG A 62 -14.67 -4.83 26.07
N SER A 63 -14.17 -4.76 27.30
CA SER A 63 -14.90 -5.25 28.47
C SER A 63 -16.25 -4.54 28.55
N PRO A 64 -17.37 -5.24 28.83
CA PRO A 64 -18.57 -4.57 29.29
C PRO A 64 -18.26 -3.91 30.63
N SER A 65 -18.58 -2.62 30.76
CA SER A 65 -18.62 -1.92 32.04
C SER A 65 -19.57 -2.68 32.97
N THR A 66 -19.09 -2.94 34.19
CA THR A 66 -19.92 -3.42 35.30
C THR A 66 -21.06 -2.45 35.58
N PRO A 67 -22.26 -2.96 35.90
CA PRO A 67 -23.03 -2.37 36.98
C PRO A 67 -23.08 -3.32 38.18
N SER A 68 -22.83 -2.68 39.31
CA SER A 68 -23.04 -3.11 40.69
C SER A 68 -24.28 -4.00 40.94
N GLN A 69 -24.05 -4.99 41.80
CA GLN A 69 -24.94 -5.68 42.75
C GLN A 69 -26.40 -5.18 42.87
N MET A 70 -27.35 -6.13 42.95
CA MET A 70 -28.40 -6.21 43.98
C MET A 70 -29.14 -7.57 43.92
N ALA A 71 -29.23 -8.22 45.09
CA ALA A 71 -30.22 -9.21 45.60
C ALA A 71 -30.46 -10.52 44.80
N ALA A 72 -30.07 -11.71 45.27
CA ALA A 72 -30.50 -12.49 46.45
C ALA A 72 -31.75 -13.38 46.24
N MET A 73 -31.54 -14.67 46.54
CA MET A 73 -32.45 -15.68 47.10
C MET A 73 -33.19 -16.71 46.21
N LEU A 74 -33.01 -17.97 46.65
CA LEU A 74 -33.85 -19.19 46.52
C LEU A 74 -33.78 -19.92 45.16
N THR A 75 -33.46 -21.21 45.05
CA THR A 75 -33.61 -22.32 46.00
C THR A 75 -32.74 -23.52 45.61
N LEU A 76 -32.19 -24.14 46.65
CA LEU A 76 -31.53 -25.44 46.76
C LEU A 76 -32.53 -26.60 46.57
N CYS A 77 -32.13 -27.66 45.85
CA CYS A 77 -32.60 -29.07 45.83
C CYS A 77 -32.51 -29.57 44.38
N LEU A 78 -31.49 -30.31 43.96
CA LEU A 78 -31.20 -31.66 44.42
C LEU A 78 -29.70 -31.96 44.27
N LEU A 79 -29.01 -31.96 45.41
CA LEU A 79 -27.98 -32.96 45.66
C LEU A 79 -28.67 -34.33 45.64
N LEU A 80 -28.12 -35.26 44.85
CA LEU A 80 -27.97 -36.70 45.13
C LEU A 80 -27.98 -37.48 43.82
N CYS A 81 -26.80 -37.63 43.23
CA CYS A 81 -26.30 -38.94 42.83
C CYS A 81 -24.77 -38.87 42.88
N LEU A 82 -24.25 -39.26 44.05
CA LEU A 82 -22.87 -39.67 44.26
C LEU A 82 -22.52 -40.79 43.27
N GLN A 83 -21.33 -40.71 42.64
CA GLN A 83 -20.21 -41.64 42.88
C GLN A 83 -18.99 -41.23 42.02
N PRO A 84 -17.76 -41.53 42.47
CA PRO A 84 -16.53 -41.04 41.89
C PRO A 84 -16.04 -41.94 40.75
N ALA A 85 -15.49 -41.35 39.70
CA ALA A 85 -14.66 -42.07 38.75
C ALA A 85 -13.37 -41.27 38.57
N ASP A 86 -12.32 -41.77 39.22
CA ASP A 86 -10.94 -41.42 38.93
C ASP A 86 -10.69 -41.61 37.44
N SER A 87 -10.30 -40.52 36.80
CA SER A 87 -9.72 -40.54 35.47
C SER A 87 -8.71 -39.41 35.43
N SER A 88 -7.46 -39.76 35.75
CA SER A 88 -6.28 -38.95 35.53
C SER A 88 -6.13 -38.66 34.02
N ALA A 89 -6.88 -37.68 33.53
CA ALA A 89 -6.62 -37.06 32.25
C ALA A 89 -5.49 -36.05 32.47
N ALA A 90 -4.32 -36.37 31.95
CA ALA A 90 -3.16 -35.50 31.89
C ALA A 90 -3.60 -34.08 31.55
N ALA A 91 -3.11 -33.11 32.33
CA ALA A 91 -3.28 -31.70 32.07
C ALA A 91 -2.71 -31.37 30.68
N GLY A 92 -3.55 -31.45 29.66
CA GLY A 92 -3.27 -30.93 28.34
C GLY A 92 -2.98 -29.45 28.52
N SER A 93 -1.72 -29.07 28.33
CA SER A 93 -1.27 -27.69 28.29
C SER A 93 -2.10 -26.97 27.22
N ARG A 94 -3.19 -26.30 27.62
CA ARG A 94 -3.86 -25.35 26.75
C ARG A 94 -2.80 -24.33 26.33
N PRO A 95 -2.46 -24.19 25.04
CA PRO A 95 -1.61 -23.09 24.62
C PRO A 95 -2.30 -21.82 25.09
N ARG A 96 -1.61 -21.06 25.94
CA ARG A 96 -2.13 -19.83 26.52
C ARG A 96 -2.35 -18.87 25.36
N SER A 97 -3.59 -18.83 24.87
CA SER A 97 -4.02 -17.91 23.82
C SER A 97 -3.88 -16.50 24.39
N GLN A 98 -2.74 -15.85 24.13
CA GLN A 98 -2.61 -14.41 24.33
C GLN A 98 -3.45 -13.75 23.25
N THR A 99 -4.69 -13.44 23.58
CA THR A 99 -5.64 -12.76 22.67
C THR A 99 -5.53 -11.24 22.72
N GLY A 100 -4.52 -10.71 23.41
CA GLY A 100 -4.32 -9.28 23.59
C GLY A 100 -2.84 -8.92 23.54
N PRO A 101 -2.53 -7.65 23.27
CA PRO A 101 -1.15 -7.17 23.28
C PRO A 101 -0.53 -7.46 24.65
N ARG A 102 0.71 -7.99 24.65
CA ARG A 102 1.43 -8.31 25.88
C ARG A 102 1.62 -7.07 26.77
N LEU A 103 1.73 -5.90 26.15
CA LEU A 103 1.79 -4.60 26.78
C LEU A 103 0.85 -3.66 26.02
N GLN A 104 -0.11 -3.06 26.72
CA GLN A 104 -1.00 -2.03 26.18
C GLN A 104 -0.70 -0.73 26.89
N LEU A 105 -0.21 0.27 26.14
CA LEU A 105 0.08 1.60 26.65
C LEU A 105 -0.91 2.60 26.07
N SER A 106 -1.43 3.47 26.91
CA SER A 106 -2.20 4.64 26.52
C SER A 106 -1.29 5.77 26.02
N HIS A 107 -1.87 6.72 25.30
CA HIS A 107 -1.15 7.90 24.83
C HIS A 107 -0.55 8.72 25.98
N SER A 108 -1.27 8.85 27.10
CA SER A 108 -0.75 9.55 28.29
C SER A 108 0.43 8.81 28.93
N GLU A 109 0.42 7.47 28.94
CA GLU A 109 1.54 6.68 29.47
C GLU A 109 2.77 6.80 28.57
N LEU A 110 2.61 6.82 27.24
CA LEU A 110 3.71 7.06 26.31
C LEU A 110 4.30 8.47 26.46
N ARG A 111 3.44 9.48 26.64
CA ARG A 111 3.87 10.88 26.82
C ARG A 111 4.59 11.13 28.13
N ASN A 112 4.20 10.42 29.19
CA ASN A 112 4.83 10.51 30.51
C ASN A 112 6.08 9.61 30.64
N SER A 113 6.35 8.77 29.65
CA SER A 113 7.54 7.92 29.57
C SER A 113 8.49 8.42 28.45
N SER A 114 9.16 7.52 27.75
CA SER A 114 10.20 7.83 26.76
C SER A 114 9.67 8.09 25.35
N GLY A 115 8.37 8.30 25.17
CA GLY A 115 7.79 8.60 23.86
C GLY A 115 8.19 10.00 23.38
N VAL A 116 8.72 10.09 22.16
CA VAL A 116 9.03 11.37 21.51
C VAL A 116 7.91 11.73 20.53
N PHE A 117 7.41 12.96 20.61
CA PHE A 117 6.28 13.42 19.80
C PHE A 117 6.64 14.71 19.08
N TRP A 118 6.42 14.74 17.77
CA TRP A 118 6.49 15.97 16.99
C TRP A 118 5.14 16.70 17.06
N THR A 119 5.18 17.97 17.49
CA THR A 119 3.99 18.84 17.57
C THR A 119 4.12 20.13 16.76
N GLY A 120 5.15 20.24 15.91
CA GLY A 120 5.48 21.45 15.15
C GLY A 120 4.72 21.63 13.84
N GLY A 121 3.91 20.65 13.43
CA GLY A 121 3.16 20.70 12.18
C GLY A 121 1.93 21.62 12.27
N VAL A 122 1.70 22.40 11.22
CA VAL A 122 0.72 23.52 11.22
C VAL A 122 -0.64 23.09 10.65
N SER A 123 -0.67 22.12 9.74
CA SER A 123 -1.79 22.01 8.78
C SER A 123 -2.28 20.59 8.49
N GLY A 124 -1.77 19.57 9.20
CA GLY A 124 -2.25 18.18 9.10
C GLY A 124 -1.93 17.50 7.75
N GLY A 125 -2.49 16.31 7.53
CA GLY A 125 -2.32 15.55 6.28
C GLY A 125 -0.92 14.96 6.09
N TYR A 126 -0.26 14.53 7.17
CA TYR A 126 1.11 14.01 7.18
C TYR A 126 1.19 12.58 6.63
N GLU A 127 0.89 12.41 5.34
CA GLU A 127 0.75 11.11 4.70
C GLU A 127 1.95 10.74 3.80
N SER A 128 2.87 11.68 3.57
CA SER A 128 4.10 11.43 2.81
C SER A 128 5.32 11.54 3.73
N MET A 129 6.12 10.49 3.81
CA MET A 129 7.33 10.45 4.64
C MET A 129 8.50 9.90 3.85
N LEU A 130 9.66 10.54 3.96
CA LEU A 130 10.91 10.07 3.39
C LEU A 130 12.01 10.14 4.45
N LEU A 131 12.44 8.97 4.93
CA LEU A 131 13.56 8.83 5.84
C LEU A 131 14.86 8.78 5.04
N ASP A 132 15.82 9.60 5.43
CA ASP A 132 17.20 9.57 4.96
C ASP A 132 18.07 9.11 6.13
N GLU A 133 18.42 7.81 6.13
CA GLU A 133 19.21 7.20 7.21
C GLU A 133 20.65 7.69 7.21
N ASP A 134 21.23 7.96 6.03
CA ASP A 134 22.61 8.41 5.86
C ASP A 134 22.82 9.80 6.46
N HIS A 135 21.87 10.71 6.23
CA HIS A 135 21.93 12.09 6.73
C HIS A 135 21.22 12.27 8.08
N GLY A 136 20.45 11.28 8.53
CA GLY A 136 19.72 11.31 9.80
C GLY A 136 18.57 12.31 9.79
N TRP A 137 17.86 12.44 8.66
CA TRP A 137 16.72 13.36 8.53
C TRP A 137 15.44 12.63 8.11
N LEU A 138 14.31 13.19 8.49
CA LEU A 138 12.99 12.73 8.06
C LEU A 138 12.25 13.90 7.41
N LEU A 139 11.94 13.76 6.13
CA LEU A 139 11.05 14.67 5.43
C LEU A 139 9.60 14.23 5.60
N VAL A 140 8.72 15.18 5.89
CA VAL A 140 7.28 14.94 6.04
C VAL A 140 6.52 15.92 5.16
N GLY A 141 5.74 15.39 4.23
CA GLY A 141 4.79 16.16 3.42
C GLY A 141 3.47 16.32 4.15
N GLY A 142 2.93 17.54 4.18
CA GLY A 142 1.63 17.85 4.76
C GLY A 142 0.83 18.79 3.88
N LYS A 143 -0.23 19.38 4.44
CA LYS A 143 -1.02 20.41 3.77
C LYS A 143 -0.21 21.71 3.63
N ASP A 144 0.02 22.12 2.39
CA ASP A 144 0.77 23.31 1.97
C ASP A 144 2.22 23.39 2.48
N HIS A 145 2.76 22.32 3.06
CA HIS A 145 4.08 22.36 3.71
C HIS A 145 4.87 21.07 3.50
N ILE A 146 6.19 21.22 3.44
CA ILE A 146 7.16 20.14 3.64
C ILE A 146 7.94 20.46 4.91
N TYR A 147 8.07 19.50 5.80
CA TYR A 147 8.82 19.61 7.06
C TYR A 147 10.10 18.79 6.98
N LEU A 148 11.17 19.33 7.54
CA LEU A 148 12.42 18.64 7.78
C LEU A 148 12.59 18.42 9.28
N LEU A 149 12.57 17.15 9.67
CA LEU A 149 12.68 16.70 11.05
C LEU A 149 13.99 15.95 11.27
N ARG A 150 14.45 15.95 12.52
CA ARG A 150 15.53 15.09 13.00
C ARG A 150 14.92 13.96 13.84
N PRO A 151 14.94 12.69 13.38
CA PRO A 151 14.30 11.58 14.09
C PRO A 151 14.80 11.39 15.53
N ASP A 152 16.05 11.75 15.80
CA ASP A 152 16.67 11.69 17.13
C ASP A 152 16.22 12.83 18.07
N ARG A 153 15.70 13.93 17.52
CA ARG A 153 15.35 15.17 18.25
C ARG A 153 14.11 15.85 17.68
N LEU A 154 12.95 15.21 17.80
CA LEU A 154 11.66 15.77 17.36
C LEU A 154 11.16 16.93 18.25
N ASP A 155 11.82 17.18 19.38
CA ASP A 155 11.59 18.30 20.29
C ASP A 155 12.16 19.62 19.76
N LEU A 156 13.13 19.57 18.83
CA LEU A 156 13.69 20.76 18.21
C LEU A 156 12.71 21.41 17.22
N PRO A 157 12.81 22.73 16.99
CA PRO A 157 12.00 23.42 15.99
C PRO A 157 12.20 22.79 14.61
N SER A 158 11.11 22.29 14.02
CA SER A 158 11.12 21.77 12.65
C SER A 158 11.30 22.90 11.66
N ARG A 159 12.22 22.74 10.70
CA ARG A 159 12.27 23.62 9.53
C ARG A 159 11.14 23.24 8.59
N SER A 160 10.46 24.22 8.02
CA SER A 160 9.38 23.99 7.06
C SER A 160 9.50 24.89 5.84
N VAL A 161 9.16 24.36 4.68
CA VAL A 161 8.96 25.11 3.45
C VAL A 161 7.46 25.20 3.19
N TYR A 162 6.97 26.43 2.96
CA TYR A 162 5.59 26.68 2.55
C TYR A 162 5.47 26.52 1.03
N TRP A 163 4.60 25.63 0.60
CA TRP A 163 4.33 25.30 -0.80
C TRP A 163 2.82 25.14 -1.04
N PRO A 164 2.05 26.25 -1.06
CA PRO A 164 0.61 26.22 -1.27
C PRO A 164 0.25 26.03 -2.75
N ALA A 165 -1.02 25.69 -2.99
CA ALA A 165 -1.59 25.72 -4.34
C ALA A 165 -1.71 27.17 -4.85
N ALA A 166 -1.62 27.36 -6.17
CA ALA A 166 -1.87 28.66 -6.79
C ALA A 166 -3.31 29.14 -6.54
N THR A 167 -3.50 30.44 -6.32
CA THR A 167 -4.82 31.02 -6.02
C THR A 167 -5.87 30.68 -7.08
N GLU A 168 -5.48 30.66 -8.36
CA GLU A 168 -6.36 30.25 -9.46
C GLU A 168 -6.86 28.81 -9.31
N HIS A 169 -5.97 27.87 -8.95
CA HIS A 169 -6.35 26.47 -8.74
C HIS A 169 -7.28 26.31 -7.54
N VAL A 170 -7.03 27.06 -6.46
CA VAL A 170 -7.90 27.07 -5.27
C VAL A 170 -9.30 27.57 -5.62
N GLU A 171 -9.41 28.66 -6.40
CA GLU A 171 -10.71 29.16 -6.87
C GLU A 171 -11.42 28.18 -7.80
N HIS A 172 -10.71 27.55 -8.75
CA HIS A 172 -11.30 26.52 -9.60
C HIS A 172 -11.78 25.31 -8.79
N CYS A 173 -10.99 24.84 -7.83
CA CYS A 173 -11.38 23.78 -6.90
C CYS A 173 -12.64 24.11 -6.12
N ARG A 174 -12.74 25.35 -5.60
CA ARG A 174 -13.91 25.86 -4.89
C ARG A 174 -15.14 25.91 -5.81
N LEU A 175 -15.00 26.42 -7.03
CA LEU A 175 -16.08 26.48 -8.03
C LEU A 175 -16.53 25.08 -8.48
N ALA A 176 -15.66 24.09 -8.43
CA ALA A 176 -15.99 22.68 -8.65
C ALA A 176 -16.72 22.02 -7.45
N GLY A 177 -17.02 22.78 -6.40
CA GLY A 177 -17.81 22.33 -5.24
C GLY A 177 -17.01 21.55 -4.19
N LYS A 178 -15.68 21.64 -4.19
CA LYS A 178 -14.81 21.01 -3.18
C LYS A 178 -14.63 21.90 -1.94
N SER A 179 -14.24 21.31 -0.82
CA SER A 179 -14.06 22.02 0.45
C SER A 179 -12.77 22.84 0.47
N LEU A 180 -12.87 24.14 0.78
CA LEU A 180 -11.69 24.99 1.01
C LEU A 180 -10.83 24.52 2.20
N GLU A 181 -11.44 23.90 3.20
CA GLU A 181 -10.75 23.48 4.41
C GLU A 181 -10.01 22.16 4.22
N THR A 182 -10.64 21.19 3.56
CA THR A 182 -10.14 19.80 3.51
C THR A 182 -9.60 19.36 2.15
N ASP A 183 -9.90 20.08 1.07
CA ASP A 183 -9.68 19.59 -0.30
C ASP A 183 -8.87 20.59 -1.15
N CYS A 184 -9.20 21.88 -1.11
CA CYS A 184 -8.60 22.92 -1.97
C CYS A 184 -7.32 23.53 -1.40
N ALA A 185 -6.34 22.67 -1.15
CA ALA A 185 -4.99 23.04 -0.77
C ALA A 185 -3.98 22.15 -1.51
N ASN A 186 -2.69 22.44 -1.38
CA ASN A 186 -1.66 21.55 -1.90
C ASN A 186 -1.28 20.52 -0.83
N PHE A 187 -1.78 19.30 -0.92
CA PHE A 187 -1.36 18.22 -0.04
C PHE A 187 -0.15 17.55 -0.66
N VAL A 188 1.00 17.59 0.02
CA VAL A 188 2.22 16.92 -0.46
C VAL A 188 2.03 15.42 -0.28
N ARG A 189 1.92 14.69 -1.40
CA ARG A 189 1.65 13.25 -1.43
C ARG A 189 2.91 12.44 -1.70
N LEU A 190 3.84 12.97 -2.49
CA LEU A 190 5.02 12.24 -2.94
C LEU A 190 6.30 12.97 -2.52
N LEU A 191 7.21 12.21 -1.91
CA LEU A 191 8.60 12.59 -1.66
C LEU A 191 9.47 11.40 -2.08
N GLN A 192 10.35 11.58 -3.05
CA GLN A 192 11.24 10.53 -3.55
C GLN A 192 12.66 11.06 -3.74
N PRO A 193 13.70 10.28 -3.39
CA PRO A 193 15.08 10.67 -3.66
C PRO A 193 15.29 10.77 -5.17
N PHE A 194 15.70 11.95 -5.65
CA PHE A 194 15.96 12.18 -7.08
C PHE A 194 17.44 12.03 -7.40
N ASN A 195 18.29 12.64 -6.57
CA ASN A 195 19.72 12.48 -6.59
C ASN A 195 20.28 12.75 -5.18
N LYS A 196 21.60 12.78 -5.03
CA LYS A 196 22.27 12.99 -3.73
C LYS A 196 21.94 14.33 -3.05
N THR A 197 21.43 15.32 -3.79
CA THR A 197 21.20 16.67 -3.27
C THR A 197 19.74 17.13 -3.40
N HIS A 198 18.90 16.42 -4.14
CA HIS A 198 17.54 16.81 -4.45
C HIS A 198 16.55 15.67 -4.18
N VAL A 199 15.38 16.07 -3.68
CA VAL A 199 14.20 15.22 -3.53
C VAL A 199 13.17 15.68 -4.55
N TYR A 200 12.56 14.74 -5.28
CA TYR A 200 11.41 15.01 -6.13
C TYR A 200 10.15 15.01 -5.27
N ALA A 201 9.41 16.12 -5.31
CA ALA A 201 8.22 16.34 -4.51
C ALA A 201 7.00 16.58 -5.40
N CYS A 202 5.87 15.94 -5.09
CA CYS A 202 4.60 16.23 -5.76
C CYS A 202 3.46 16.41 -4.75
N GLY A 203 2.51 17.26 -5.09
CA GLY A 203 1.30 17.47 -4.32
C GLY A 203 0.07 17.69 -5.18
N THR A 204 -1.10 17.67 -4.54
CA THR A 204 -2.41 17.74 -5.21
C THR A 204 -2.71 19.09 -5.84
N GLY A 205 -2.03 20.16 -5.43
CA GLY A 205 -2.16 21.51 -6.00
C GLY A 205 -3.60 22.03 -6.08
N ALA A 206 -4.44 21.72 -5.08
CA ALA A 206 -5.89 21.99 -5.09
C ALA A 206 -6.60 21.39 -6.33
N PHE A 207 -6.50 20.06 -6.51
CA PHE A 207 -7.02 19.33 -7.67
C PHE A 207 -6.37 19.77 -9.00
N GLN A 208 -5.14 20.26 -8.94
CA GLN A 208 -4.29 20.49 -10.09
C GLN A 208 -2.87 20.02 -9.73
N PRO A 209 -2.58 18.70 -9.84
CA PRO A 209 -1.35 18.12 -9.33
C PRO A 209 -0.10 18.76 -9.93
N GLN A 210 0.88 19.03 -9.08
CA GLN A 210 2.13 19.69 -9.43
C GLN A 210 3.32 18.99 -8.78
N CYS A 211 4.46 19.00 -9.47
CA CYS A 211 5.71 18.47 -8.97
C CYS A 211 6.82 19.52 -9.03
N THR A 212 7.81 19.38 -8.16
CA THR A 212 8.99 20.25 -8.09
C THR A 212 10.16 19.49 -7.43
N TYR A 213 11.28 20.18 -7.26
CA TYR A 213 12.48 19.65 -6.63
C TYR A 213 12.75 20.39 -5.33
N LEU A 214 13.05 19.65 -4.27
CA LEU A 214 13.51 20.17 -2.99
C LEU A 214 15.02 19.98 -2.90
N HIS A 215 15.77 21.08 -2.83
CA HIS A 215 17.22 21.09 -2.74
C HIS A 215 17.66 20.99 -1.27
N LEU A 216 18.28 19.88 -0.90
CA LEU A 216 18.86 19.63 0.42
C LEU A 216 20.35 20.03 0.47
N GLY A 217 21.01 20.10 -0.67
CA GLY A 217 22.44 20.39 -0.76
C GLY A 217 23.30 19.17 -0.41
N PRO A 218 24.63 19.28 -0.49
CA PRO A 218 25.55 18.17 -0.20
C PRO A 218 25.94 18.06 1.29
N SER A 219 25.62 19.07 2.11
CA SER A 219 26.02 19.14 3.52
C SER A 219 25.08 18.32 4.39
N THR A 220 25.62 17.41 5.18
CA THR A 220 24.89 16.51 6.09
C THR A 220 24.55 17.17 7.44
N GLU A 221 25.15 18.31 7.76
CA GLU A 221 24.93 19.00 9.05
C GLU A 221 23.87 20.08 8.93
N GLU A 222 23.92 20.86 7.84
CA GLU A 222 22.98 21.95 7.56
C GLU A 222 22.46 21.85 6.12
N PRO A 223 21.29 21.20 5.93
CA PRO A 223 20.70 21.12 4.61
C PRO A 223 20.21 22.49 4.16
N LEU A 224 20.35 22.77 2.87
CA LEU A 224 19.88 24.02 2.28
C LEU A 224 18.36 24.15 2.41
N PHE A 225 17.64 23.05 2.17
CA PHE A 225 16.19 22.91 2.32
C PHE A 225 15.40 24.03 1.63
N MET A 226 15.59 24.15 0.32
CA MET A 226 14.94 25.16 -0.53
C MET A 226 14.17 24.51 -1.66
N LEU A 227 12.96 25.00 -1.93
CA LEU A 227 12.16 24.56 -3.05
C LEU A 227 12.63 25.20 -4.35
N SER A 228 12.65 24.42 -5.43
CA SER A 228 12.87 24.94 -6.78
C SER A 228 11.68 25.77 -7.25
N HIS A 229 11.96 26.79 -8.06
CA HIS A 229 10.92 27.55 -8.76
C HIS A 229 10.39 26.82 -10.00
N ALA A 230 11.08 25.76 -10.46
CA ALA A 230 10.62 24.95 -11.56
C ALA A 230 9.44 24.07 -11.11
N VAL A 231 8.29 24.26 -11.74
CA VAL A 231 7.07 23.49 -11.48
C VAL A 231 6.72 22.68 -12.72
N GLU A 232 6.52 21.38 -12.52
CA GLU A 232 6.09 20.44 -13.53
C GLU A 232 4.65 20.02 -13.31
N SER A 233 3.99 19.56 -14.37
CA SER A 233 2.70 18.87 -14.25
C SER A 233 2.88 17.59 -13.41
N GLY A 234 2.02 17.43 -12.41
CA GLY A 234 1.91 16.21 -11.60
C GLY A 234 0.89 15.21 -12.14
N ARG A 235 0.23 15.49 -13.27
CA ARG A 235 -0.77 14.59 -13.87
C ARG A 235 -0.12 13.25 -14.23
N GLY A 236 -0.69 12.15 -13.71
CA GLY A 236 -0.12 10.81 -13.88
C GLY A 236 1.09 10.51 -12.97
N LYS A 237 1.45 11.44 -12.07
CA LYS A 237 2.54 11.30 -11.08
C LYS A 237 2.02 11.38 -9.64
N CYS A 238 0.98 12.16 -9.41
CA CYS A 238 0.36 12.44 -8.13
C CYS A 238 -1.17 12.56 -8.31
N PRO A 239 -1.99 12.12 -7.34
CA PRO A 239 -3.44 12.18 -7.45
C PRO A 239 -3.98 13.62 -7.37
N PHE A 240 -5.18 13.81 -7.90
CA PHE A 240 -5.92 15.07 -7.83
C PHE A 240 -6.51 15.31 -6.45
N SER A 241 -7.13 14.27 -5.88
CA SER A 241 -7.74 14.33 -4.56
C SER A 241 -6.72 13.95 -3.47
N PRO A 242 -6.69 14.64 -2.32
CA PRO A 242 -5.80 14.28 -1.21
C PRO A 242 -6.14 12.93 -0.57
N ARG A 243 -7.35 12.42 -0.77
CA ARG A 243 -7.83 11.16 -0.19
C ARG A 243 -7.71 9.97 -1.13
N GLU A 244 -7.26 10.20 -2.35
CA GLU A 244 -7.14 9.13 -3.33
C GLU A 244 -5.92 8.24 -3.01
N PRO A 245 -6.10 6.91 -2.97
CA PRO A 245 -5.00 5.95 -2.92
C PRO A 245 -4.14 6.07 -4.18
N PHE A 246 -2.83 6.11 -3.99
CA PHE A 246 -1.88 6.17 -5.10
C PHE A 246 -0.56 5.56 -4.65
N THR A 247 0.29 5.19 -5.60
CA THR A 247 1.66 4.80 -5.31
C THR A 247 2.59 5.38 -6.36
N ALA A 248 3.83 5.69 -5.98
CA ALA A 248 4.87 6.00 -6.94
C ALA A 248 6.26 5.60 -6.45
N ARG A 249 7.11 5.19 -7.38
CA ARG A 249 8.51 4.84 -7.15
C ARG A 249 9.38 5.53 -8.19
N LEU A 250 10.36 6.30 -7.73
CA LEU A 250 11.38 6.88 -8.58
C LEU A 250 12.60 5.95 -8.60
N THR A 251 12.96 5.46 -9.78
CA THR A 251 14.16 4.62 -9.99
C THR A 251 14.73 4.92 -11.35
N ASP A 252 16.07 4.95 -11.46
CA ASP A 252 16.77 5.09 -12.74
C ASP A 252 16.37 6.35 -13.55
N GLY A 253 16.00 7.44 -12.85
CA GLY A 253 15.57 8.70 -13.48
C GLY A 253 14.14 8.70 -14.02
N GLU A 254 13.38 7.62 -13.81
CA GLU A 254 12.00 7.47 -14.26
C GLU A 254 11.05 7.27 -13.06
N LEU A 255 9.91 7.95 -13.11
CA LEU A 255 8.87 7.81 -12.10
C LEU A 255 7.81 6.82 -12.57
N TYR A 256 7.65 5.76 -11.79
CA TYR A 256 6.65 4.72 -11.96
C TYR A 256 5.50 4.99 -11.00
N ALA A 257 4.32 5.35 -11.49
CA ALA A 257 3.20 5.80 -10.65
C ALA A 257 1.88 5.11 -10.99
N GLY A 258 1.17 4.61 -9.98
CA GLY A 258 -0.21 4.17 -10.10
C GLY A 258 -1.12 5.23 -9.47
N THR A 259 -1.90 5.93 -10.29
CA THR A 259 -2.75 7.05 -9.86
C THR A 259 -3.87 7.32 -10.86
N SER A 260 -4.88 8.11 -10.49
CA SER A 260 -5.80 8.70 -11.47
C SER A 260 -5.14 9.74 -12.38
N VAL A 261 -5.73 9.90 -13.57
CA VAL A 261 -5.34 10.90 -14.57
C VAL A 261 -6.29 12.07 -14.66
N ASP A 262 -7.38 12.05 -13.91
CA ASP A 262 -8.44 13.05 -14.01
C ASP A 262 -8.96 13.49 -12.64
N PHE A 263 -9.64 14.63 -12.66
CA PHE A 263 -10.23 15.25 -11.49
C PHE A 263 -11.23 14.34 -10.76
N MET A 264 -11.88 13.43 -11.49
CA MET A 264 -12.93 12.55 -10.96
C MET A 264 -12.37 11.32 -10.26
N GLY A 265 -11.11 10.95 -10.49
CA GLY A 265 -10.53 9.69 -10.00
C GLY A 265 -11.05 8.45 -10.73
N ALA A 266 -11.80 8.63 -11.84
CA ALA A 266 -12.46 7.53 -12.54
C ALA A 266 -11.50 6.81 -13.49
N ASN A 267 -10.52 7.53 -14.03
CA ASN A 267 -9.54 6.99 -14.96
C ASN A 267 -8.20 6.81 -14.26
N ALA A 268 -7.96 5.59 -13.78
CA ALA A 268 -6.70 5.21 -13.15
C ALA A 268 -5.81 4.45 -14.14
N ALA A 269 -4.49 4.67 -14.02
CA ALA A 269 -3.51 3.95 -14.83
C ALA A 269 -2.17 3.84 -14.11
N ILE A 270 -1.36 2.88 -14.56
CA ILE A 270 0.05 2.77 -14.17
C ILE A 270 0.89 3.46 -15.24
N PHE A 271 1.65 4.48 -14.84
CA PHE A 271 2.49 5.33 -15.66
C PHE A 271 3.97 5.05 -15.44
N ARG A 272 4.75 5.25 -16.50
CA ARG A 272 6.17 5.61 -16.40
C ARG A 272 6.39 6.94 -17.09
N THR A 273 6.96 7.89 -16.35
CA THR A 273 7.31 9.21 -16.86
C THR A 273 8.77 9.50 -16.58
N THR A 274 9.53 9.84 -17.60
CA THR A 274 10.92 10.29 -17.44
C THR A 274 10.94 11.66 -16.76
N ILE A 275 11.70 11.79 -15.67
CA ILE A 275 11.81 13.05 -14.91
C ILE A 275 12.93 13.95 -15.47
N GLN A 276 13.91 13.36 -16.16
CA GLN A 276 15.01 14.08 -16.81
C GLN A 276 14.85 14.09 -18.34
N GLY A 277 14.95 15.28 -18.96
CA GLY A 277 14.99 15.44 -20.42
C GLY A 277 13.81 16.20 -21.01
N SER A 278 13.97 16.65 -22.25
CA SER A 278 12.97 17.45 -22.98
C SER A 278 11.90 16.61 -23.69
N SER A 279 12.10 15.29 -23.81
CA SER A 279 11.12 14.40 -24.42
C SER A 279 10.11 13.89 -23.38
N GLN A 280 8.87 14.32 -23.49
CA GLN A 280 7.73 13.82 -22.69
C GLN A 280 7.28 12.44 -23.21
N HIS A 281 8.18 11.47 -23.25
CA HIS A 281 7.80 10.08 -23.48
C HIS A 281 7.24 9.52 -22.18
N TYR A 282 6.00 9.04 -22.24
CA TYR A 282 5.37 8.31 -21.15
C TYR A 282 4.85 6.97 -21.67
N ILE A 283 4.88 5.97 -20.82
CA ILE A 283 4.21 4.69 -21.05
C ILE A 283 3.08 4.58 -20.03
N ARG A 284 1.94 4.03 -20.43
CA ARG A 284 0.84 3.76 -19.51
C ARG A 284 0.10 2.46 -19.80
N THR A 285 -0.70 1.99 -18.85
CA THR A 285 -1.69 0.92 -19.10
C THR A 285 -2.75 1.38 -20.09
N GLU A 286 -3.47 0.46 -20.74
CA GLU A 286 -4.56 0.84 -21.64
C GLU A 286 -5.71 1.52 -20.88
N ALA A 287 -6.35 2.53 -21.48
CA ALA A 287 -7.50 3.19 -20.84
C ALA A 287 -8.80 2.47 -21.14
N TYR A 288 -9.73 2.49 -20.17
CA TYR A 288 -11.09 1.97 -20.32
C TYR A 288 -11.16 0.47 -20.66
N ASP A 289 -10.09 -0.28 -20.38
CA ASP A 289 -10.07 -1.74 -20.52
C ASP A 289 -9.98 -2.38 -19.13
N HIS A 290 -11.10 -2.95 -18.68
CA HIS A 290 -11.21 -3.57 -17.36
C HIS A 290 -10.30 -4.80 -17.21
N ASN A 291 -9.84 -5.42 -18.30
CA ASN A 291 -8.87 -6.50 -18.22
C ASN A 291 -7.49 -6.00 -17.76
N TRP A 292 -7.17 -4.74 -18.02
CA TRP A 292 -5.95 -4.10 -17.53
C TRP A 292 -6.12 -3.64 -16.10
N LEU A 293 -7.06 -2.73 -15.85
CA LEU A 293 -7.35 -2.16 -14.54
C LEU A 293 -8.84 -1.86 -14.43
N ASN A 294 -9.47 -2.29 -13.34
CA ASN A 294 -10.90 -2.10 -13.12
C ASN A 294 -11.18 -1.41 -11.78
N GLU A 295 -11.25 -0.08 -11.80
CA GLU A 295 -11.39 0.76 -10.60
C GLU A 295 -10.35 0.39 -9.51
N PRO A 296 -9.04 0.46 -9.82
CA PRO A 296 -8.00 0.06 -8.86
C PRO A 296 -7.84 1.10 -7.75
N GLU A 297 -7.59 0.61 -6.54
CA GLU A 297 -7.02 1.35 -5.43
C GLU A 297 -5.56 0.92 -5.27
N PHE A 298 -4.61 1.82 -5.51
CA PHE A 298 -3.17 1.52 -5.42
C PHE A 298 -2.65 1.63 -3.98
N ILE A 299 -1.80 0.68 -3.58
CA ILE A 299 -1.23 0.60 -2.23
C ILE A 299 0.27 0.93 -2.27
N ALA A 300 1.06 0.21 -3.07
CA ALA A 300 2.52 0.36 -3.05
C ALA A 300 3.18 -0.05 -4.37
N SER A 301 4.41 0.42 -4.61
CA SER A 301 5.22 0.03 -5.74
C SER A 301 6.70 -0.06 -5.40
N PHE A 302 7.36 -1.10 -5.92
CA PHE A 302 8.75 -1.42 -5.62
C PHE A 302 9.51 -1.83 -6.87
N SER A 303 10.77 -1.41 -6.96
CA SER A 303 11.71 -1.93 -7.95
C SER A 303 12.37 -3.17 -7.36
N ILE A 304 12.17 -4.33 -7.98
CA ILE A 304 12.76 -5.60 -7.53
C ILE A 304 13.49 -6.22 -8.73
N PRO A 305 14.80 -6.49 -8.63
CA PRO A 305 15.54 -7.16 -9.69
C PRO A 305 15.10 -8.63 -9.75
N ASP A 306 14.83 -9.17 -10.94
CA ASP A 306 14.52 -10.61 -11.06
C ASP A 306 15.78 -11.47 -11.21
N THR A 307 16.84 -10.92 -11.81
CA THR A 307 18.13 -11.58 -12.01
C THR A 307 19.27 -10.64 -11.62
N HIS A 308 20.52 -11.06 -11.83
CA HIS A 308 21.67 -10.16 -11.69
C HIS A 308 21.85 -9.23 -12.90
N SER A 309 21.07 -9.41 -13.97
CA SER A 309 21.07 -8.54 -15.14
C SER A 309 20.10 -7.37 -14.93
N PRO A 310 20.56 -6.11 -15.00
CA PRO A 310 19.68 -4.95 -14.93
C PRO A 310 18.59 -4.92 -16.02
N ASP A 311 18.82 -5.61 -17.14
CA ASP A 311 17.84 -5.71 -18.24
C ASP A 311 16.58 -6.51 -17.86
N ASP A 312 16.67 -7.32 -16.81
CA ASP A 312 15.55 -8.12 -16.32
C ASP A 312 14.81 -7.46 -15.14
N ASP A 313 15.25 -6.27 -14.71
CA ASP A 313 14.65 -5.54 -13.60
C ASP A 313 13.18 -5.22 -13.85
N LYS A 314 12.38 -5.36 -12.80
CA LYS A 314 10.94 -5.12 -12.87
C LYS A 314 10.50 -4.15 -11.80
N VAL A 315 9.41 -3.46 -12.11
CA VAL A 315 8.67 -2.68 -11.12
C VAL A 315 7.36 -3.41 -10.83
N TYR A 316 7.16 -3.69 -9.55
CA TYR A 316 5.97 -4.35 -9.04
C TYR A 316 5.01 -3.30 -8.47
N PHE A 317 3.72 -3.46 -8.77
CA PHE A 317 2.64 -2.62 -8.27
C PHE A 317 1.65 -3.47 -7.49
N PHE A 318 1.33 -3.05 -6.28
CA PHE A 318 0.38 -3.71 -5.40
C PHE A 318 -0.86 -2.83 -5.26
N PHE A 319 -2.02 -3.42 -5.51
CA PHE A 319 -3.29 -2.71 -5.55
C PHE A 319 -4.43 -3.70 -5.29
N LYS A 320 -5.63 -3.17 -5.09
CA LYS A 320 -6.87 -3.96 -5.13
C LYS A 320 -7.82 -3.37 -6.16
N GLU A 321 -8.62 -4.20 -6.80
CA GLU A 321 -9.52 -3.76 -7.87
C GLU A 321 -10.79 -4.62 -7.91
N LYS A 322 -11.80 -4.18 -8.65
CA LYS A 322 -12.99 -5.01 -8.91
C LYS A 322 -12.63 -6.17 -9.83
N ALA A 323 -12.85 -7.39 -9.35
CA ALA A 323 -12.55 -8.60 -10.09
C ALA A 323 -13.45 -8.74 -11.33
N VAL A 324 -12.86 -8.82 -12.51
CA VAL A 324 -13.59 -9.05 -13.77
C VAL A 324 -13.96 -10.53 -13.93
N GLU A 325 -13.19 -11.41 -13.28
CA GLU A 325 -13.43 -12.85 -13.23
C GLU A 325 -14.48 -13.26 -12.19
N ALA A 326 -14.78 -12.38 -11.23
CA ALA A 326 -15.96 -12.55 -10.39
C ALA A 326 -17.17 -12.23 -11.27
N GLY A 327 -18.03 -13.21 -11.51
CA GLY A 327 -19.13 -13.09 -12.48
C GLY A 327 -19.94 -11.81 -12.30
N GLN A 328 -20.63 -11.35 -13.35
CA GLN A 328 -21.22 -10.01 -13.48
C GLN A 328 -22.11 -9.52 -12.31
N TRP A 329 -22.60 -10.42 -11.46
CA TRP A 329 -23.46 -10.13 -10.30
C TRP A 329 -22.72 -10.09 -8.96
N ASP A 330 -21.46 -10.54 -8.93
CA ASP A 330 -20.62 -10.65 -7.75
C ASP A 330 -19.53 -9.57 -7.80
N LYS A 331 -19.76 -8.44 -7.14
CA LYS A 331 -18.85 -7.28 -7.11
C LYS A 331 -17.69 -7.51 -6.14
N ARG A 332 -16.93 -8.60 -6.32
CA ARG A 332 -15.77 -8.87 -5.46
C ARG A 332 -14.63 -7.93 -5.77
N VAL A 333 -13.94 -7.54 -4.72
CA VAL A 333 -12.64 -6.88 -4.80
C VAL A 333 -11.58 -7.95 -4.63
N TYR A 334 -10.55 -7.95 -5.48
CA TYR A 334 -9.38 -8.80 -5.31
C TYR A 334 -8.12 -7.97 -5.16
N SER A 335 -7.27 -8.40 -4.24
CA SER A 335 -5.89 -7.96 -4.13
C SER A 335 -5.06 -8.47 -5.29
N ARG A 336 -4.21 -7.61 -5.84
CA ARG A 336 -3.39 -7.87 -7.03
C ARG A 336 -1.95 -7.47 -6.81
N VAL A 337 -1.09 -8.20 -7.49
CA VAL A 337 0.25 -7.73 -7.85
C VAL A 337 0.34 -7.65 -9.37
N ALA A 338 0.85 -6.54 -9.89
CA ALA A 338 1.25 -6.42 -11.28
C ALA A 338 2.74 -6.16 -11.39
N ARG A 339 3.31 -6.47 -12.56
CA ARG A 339 4.69 -6.19 -12.91
C ARG A 339 4.81 -5.57 -14.29
N VAL A 340 5.84 -4.75 -14.48
CA VAL A 340 6.31 -4.23 -15.76
C VAL A 340 7.83 -4.32 -15.81
N CYS A 341 8.42 -4.57 -16.99
CA CYS A 341 9.87 -4.52 -17.15
C CYS A 341 10.34 -3.07 -17.25
N LYS A 342 11.48 -2.74 -16.61
CA LYS A 342 12.03 -1.38 -16.66
C LYS A 342 12.40 -0.94 -18.08
N ASN A 343 12.90 -1.87 -18.90
CA ASN A 343 13.31 -1.63 -20.29
C ASN A 343 12.16 -1.69 -21.33
N ASP A 344 10.90 -1.82 -20.90
CA ASP A 344 9.75 -1.79 -21.82
C ASP A 344 9.68 -0.41 -22.50
N VAL A 345 9.64 -0.38 -23.82
CA VAL A 345 9.56 0.87 -24.62
C VAL A 345 8.20 1.03 -25.31
N GLY A 346 7.26 0.12 -25.03
CA GLY A 346 5.99 0.02 -25.71
C GLY A 346 6.08 -0.59 -27.10
N GLY A 347 4.92 -0.73 -27.75
CA GLY A 347 4.84 -1.35 -29.06
C GLY A 347 5.09 -0.37 -30.21
N ARG A 348 5.63 -0.90 -31.32
CA ARG A 348 5.99 -0.10 -32.51
C ARG A 348 4.80 0.28 -33.40
N ARG A 349 3.75 -0.55 -33.44
CA ARG A 349 2.57 -0.36 -34.32
C ARG A 349 1.28 -0.42 -33.52
N SER A 350 1.10 -1.50 -32.77
CA SER A 350 0.09 -1.62 -31.71
C SER A 350 0.73 -1.22 -30.38
N LEU A 351 -0.07 -0.83 -29.37
CA LEU A 351 0.42 -0.49 -28.03
C LEU A 351 1.49 0.63 -28.00
N ILE A 352 1.36 1.62 -28.89
CA ILE A 352 2.24 2.80 -28.89
C ILE A 352 2.07 3.56 -27.57
N ASN A 353 3.16 3.81 -26.85
CA ASN A 353 3.16 4.42 -25.51
C ASN A 353 2.29 3.64 -24.51
N ARG A 354 2.23 2.31 -24.66
CA ARG A 354 1.55 1.38 -23.76
C ARG A 354 2.49 0.25 -23.35
N TRP A 355 2.32 -0.26 -22.14
CA TRP A 355 3.12 -1.39 -21.66
C TRP A 355 2.93 -2.60 -22.57
N THR A 356 4.02 -3.29 -22.89
CA THR A 356 3.99 -4.59 -23.58
C THR A 356 4.28 -5.74 -22.63
N THR A 357 4.79 -5.43 -21.43
CA THR A 357 5.20 -6.37 -20.39
C THR A 357 4.31 -6.35 -19.14
N PHE A 358 3.20 -5.59 -19.19
CA PHE A 358 2.23 -5.54 -18.09
C PHE A 358 1.56 -6.89 -17.90
N LEU A 359 1.73 -7.46 -16.71
CA LEU A 359 1.03 -8.66 -16.26
C LEU A 359 0.55 -8.43 -14.84
N LYS A 360 -0.65 -8.93 -14.50
CA LYS A 360 -1.21 -8.91 -13.15
C LYS A 360 -1.69 -10.29 -12.74
N ALA A 361 -1.69 -10.52 -11.44
CA ALA A 361 -2.07 -11.77 -10.81
C ALA A 361 -2.83 -11.50 -9.51
N ARG A 362 -3.72 -12.43 -9.12
CA ARG A 362 -4.39 -12.37 -7.81
C ARG A 362 -3.41 -12.71 -6.68
N LEU A 363 -3.52 -11.98 -5.58
CA LEU A 363 -2.93 -12.36 -4.29
C LEU A 363 -3.98 -13.13 -3.48
N VAL A 364 -3.78 -14.43 -3.30
CA VAL A 364 -4.71 -15.28 -2.54
C VAL A 364 -4.17 -15.45 -1.13
N CYS A 365 -4.74 -14.68 -0.19
CA CYS A 365 -4.42 -14.73 1.22
C CYS A 365 -5.65 -15.27 1.99
N SER A 366 -5.59 -16.53 2.44
CA SER A 366 -6.70 -17.18 3.15
C SER A 366 -6.22 -18.00 4.34
N VAL A 367 -7.17 -18.34 5.21
CA VAL A 367 -6.97 -19.36 6.25
C VAL A 367 -8.00 -20.47 6.09
N PRO A 368 -7.57 -21.75 6.02
CA PRO A 368 -8.48 -22.89 5.99
C PRO A 368 -9.36 -22.97 7.23
N GLY A 369 -10.67 -23.03 7.02
CA GLY A 369 -11.64 -23.22 8.09
C GLY A 369 -11.81 -24.70 8.49
N PRO A 370 -12.30 -25.00 9.71
CA PRO A 370 -12.54 -26.37 10.15
C PRO A 370 -13.55 -27.15 9.29
N SER A 371 -14.44 -26.45 8.59
CA SER A 371 -15.45 -27.01 7.69
C SER A 371 -14.97 -27.16 6.24
N GLY A 372 -13.68 -26.94 5.96
CA GLY A 372 -13.13 -26.94 4.60
C GLY A 372 -13.47 -25.71 3.77
N VAL A 373 -14.03 -24.67 4.38
CA VAL A 373 -14.26 -23.36 3.74
C VAL A 373 -13.20 -22.40 4.21
N ASP A 374 -12.46 -21.84 3.26
CA ASP A 374 -11.41 -20.86 3.53
C ASP A 374 -11.98 -19.49 3.88
N THR A 375 -11.38 -18.81 4.84
CA THR A 375 -11.63 -17.40 5.12
C THR A 375 -10.63 -16.56 4.33
N HIS A 376 -11.11 -15.81 3.33
CA HIS A 376 -10.27 -14.97 2.47
C HIS A 376 -10.13 -13.55 3.01
N PHE A 377 -8.95 -12.96 2.76
CA PHE A 377 -8.60 -11.59 3.07
C PHE A 377 -8.24 -10.87 1.76
N ASP A 378 -9.27 -10.45 1.02
CA ASP A 378 -9.11 -9.93 -0.34
C ASP A 378 -8.83 -8.41 -0.40
N GLU A 379 -8.90 -7.69 0.72
CA GLU A 379 -8.69 -6.24 0.81
C GLU A 379 -7.25 -5.92 1.24
N LEU A 380 -6.34 -5.68 0.29
CA LEU A 380 -4.99 -5.22 0.60
C LEU A 380 -5.03 -3.80 1.19
N GLU A 381 -4.30 -3.59 2.28
CA GLU A 381 -4.22 -2.32 3.00
C GLU A 381 -2.80 -1.73 2.98
N ASP A 382 -1.75 -2.57 3.07
CA ASP A 382 -0.36 -2.11 3.10
C ASP A 382 0.62 -3.19 2.63
N ILE A 383 1.80 -2.80 2.16
CA ILE A 383 2.91 -3.68 1.75
C ILE A 383 4.24 -3.18 2.32
N PHE A 384 5.01 -4.09 2.89
CA PHE A 384 6.38 -3.87 3.32
C PHE A 384 7.33 -4.87 2.65
N VAL A 385 8.42 -4.37 2.06
CA VAL A 385 9.46 -5.22 1.44
C VAL A 385 10.65 -5.27 2.38
N LEU A 386 10.93 -6.45 2.91
CA LEU A 386 12.13 -6.74 3.68
C LEU A 386 13.22 -7.25 2.72
N GLU A 387 14.23 -6.41 2.50
CA GLU A 387 15.41 -6.80 1.74
C GLU A 387 16.14 -7.97 2.44
N THR A 388 16.58 -8.94 1.65
CA THR A 388 17.39 -10.06 2.14
C THR A 388 18.80 -9.95 1.60
N LYS A 389 19.68 -10.89 1.96
CA LYS A 389 21.03 -10.97 1.36
C LYS A 389 20.99 -11.18 -0.16
N ASP A 390 19.89 -11.73 -0.65
CA ASP A 390 19.61 -11.94 -2.06
C ASP A 390 18.58 -10.89 -2.53
N PRO A 391 19.01 -9.83 -3.22
CA PRO A 391 18.10 -8.76 -3.64
C PRO A 391 17.07 -9.23 -4.66
N GLN A 392 17.30 -10.38 -5.33
CA GLN A 392 16.33 -10.98 -6.23
C GLN A 392 15.18 -11.68 -5.50
N ASN A 393 15.36 -11.98 -4.21
CA ASN A 393 14.39 -12.70 -3.38
C ASN A 393 14.11 -11.96 -2.06
N PRO A 394 13.51 -10.75 -2.11
CA PRO A 394 13.08 -10.08 -0.89
C PRO A 394 11.90 -10.82 -0.24
N THR A 395 11.74 -10.66 1.07
CA THR A 395 10.52 -11.12 1.75
C THR A 395 9.50 -9.99 1.73
N ILE A 396 8.37 -10.21 1.09
CA ILE A 396 7.31 -9.20 1.00
C ILE A 396 6.26 -9.54 2.07
N TYR A 397 5.86 -8.56 2.86
CA TYR A 397 4.76 -8.66 3.80
C TYR A 397 3.60 -7.80 3.32
N GLY A 398 2.38 -8.30 3.46
CA GLY A 398 1.17 -7.52 3.18
C GLY A 398 0.19 -7.59 4.34
N VAL A 399 -0.50 -6.47 4.58
CA VAL A 399 -1.62 -6.37 5.53
C VAL A 399 -2.91 -6.44 4.73
N PHE A 400 -3.77 -7.39 5.09
CA PHE A 400 -5.03 -7.65 4.38
C PHE A 400 -6.20 -7.64 5.36
N SER A 401 -7.35 -7.14 4.91
CA SER A 401 -8.61 -7.20 5.64
C SER A 401 -9.63 -8.06 4.90
N THR A 402 -10.69 -8.47 5.61
CA THR A 402 -11.85 -9.14 4.99
C THR A 402 -12.67 -8.12 4.21
N SER A 403 -13.23 -8.53 3.07
CA SER A 403 -14.12 -7.71 2.24
C SER A 403 -15.26 -7.08 3.05
N ARG A 404 -15.59 -5.82 2.71
CA ARG A 404 -16.58 -5.00 3.43
C ARG A 404 -18.04 -5.39 3.19
#